data_AF-A0A849EX46-F1
#
_entry.id   AF-A0A849EX46-F1
#
_cell.length_a   1.000
_cell.length_b   1.000
_cell.length_c   1.000
_cell.angle_alpha   90.00
_cell.angle_beta   90.00
_cell.angle_gamma   90.00
#
_symmetry.space_group_name_H-M   'P 1'
#
loop_
_entity.id
_entity.type
_entity.pdbx_description
1 polymer ?
#
loop_
_entity_poly.entity_id
_entity_poly.type
_entity_poly.pdbx_seq_one_letter_code
_entity_poly.pdbx_strand_id
1 'polypeptide(L)'
;MKLQSRFIFMMLVFLVLETGCATTPAPVETPPAARPFSMAVGSHTNNNAAAYYYFISAQMKMKAEQVSEAQWLLEKAVQLDPHSTVIRMELANVHSYQKQNDKALQLIHAILVDHPDSSEALVFAGRVYQQRGNLQEAKALFERAIVNDPPDPNIYLYLGRIYWNVNDLANAERIFRRMVSNFPDSYAAHYFIGKVLGASGKYDQALKAFQHSLDLEPSFEEPRFEMVKIYKSLHNTDAVIKTYQEILEYYPGNIEAAMELALHYRNTKRPELGLALLADLGQRSEMDNNVLTHIFETYLETKQYETAAWVIDGMLEGAPGSSDLHYLAGVAYGGLKQAPKALHHLAQVSSQSRFFNNAVVHRALLLRNAGDMEQAIHVVQAAMAHDSDNPDYYLYLGSFYEEGGRYDEAQEILLRGLAIDDANERLHFRLGVVQDKAGRKQEAIQSMRRVLEVVPDDVEALNYLGYTFADMGIHLDEAESLIKRALEKKPDDGYIIDSLAWVYYKKGAYRQALRWLEKAVSLVPDDPVILEHLGDVLEKLDRRKEALERYQHSLDLKSDDRRQLEEKIRAINLRLSSP
;
A
#
# COMPACT_ATOMS: atom_id res chain seq x y z
N MET A 1 53.39 3.95 -10.32
CA MET A 1 53.91 3.47 -11.61
C MET A 1 53.22 4.24 -12.72
N LYS A 2 54.00 5.01 -13.49
CA LYS A 2 53.60 5.74 -14.72
C LYS A 2 53.68 4.80 -15.94
N LEU A 3 52.84 5.05 -16.95
CA LEU A 3 53.05 5.00 -18.42
C LEU A 3 51.63 4.88 -19.05
N GLN A 4 51.00 5.86 -19.73
CA GLN A 4 51.32 6.58 -20.97
C GLN A 4 51.88 5.74 -22.14
N SER A 5 51.06 5.57 -23.21
CA SER A 5 51.39 5.75 -24.65
C SER A 5 50.11 5.43 -25.48
N ARG A 6 49.42 6.31 -26.24
CA ARG A 6 49.69 7.11 -27.46
C ARG A 6 49.60 6.37 -28.83
N PHE A 7 48.64 6.86 -29.65
CA PHE A 7 48.51 6.86 -31.14
C PHE A 7 48.35 5.50 -31.86
N ILE A 8 47.57 5.32 -32.95
CA ILE A 8 47.62 5.99 -34.27
C ILE A 8 46.28 5.80 -35.03
N PHE A 9 45.94 6.82 -35.82
CA PHE A 9 44.86 6.97 -36.80
C PHE A 9 45.17 6.23 -38.11
N MET A 10 44.25 5.46 -38.70
CA MET A 10 44.38 5.04 -40.10
C MET A 10 43.03 5.06 -40.83
N MET A 11 42.95 6.02 -41.75
CA MET A 11 41.86 6.33 -42.67
C MET A 11 42.03 5.44 -43.91
N LEU A 12 41.01 4.68 -44.28
CA LEU A 12 41.03 3.80 -45.46
C LEU A 12 40.09 4.35 -46.53
N VAL A 13 40.70 4.90 -47.58
CA VAL A 13 40.09 5.39 -48.81
C VAL A 13 39.81 4.19 -49.72
N PHE A 14 38.55 3.98 -50.13
CA PHE A 14 38.22 3.07 -51.21
C PHE A 14 37.82 3.88 -52.45
N LEU A 15 38.71 3.88 -53.44
CA LEU A 15 38.45 4.21 -54.83
C LEU A 15 37.51 3.14 -55.42
N VAL A 16 36.38 3.55 -56.01
CA VAL A 16 35.63 2.72 -56.96
C VAL A 16 35.67 3.42 -58.32
N LEU A 17 36.17 2.66 -59.30
CA LEU A 17 36.37 3.04 -60.69
C LEU A 17 35.02 3.13 -61.43
N GLU A 18 34.87 4.18 -62.22
CA GLU A 18 33.82 4.32 -63.22
C GLU A 18 34.04 3.38 -64.41
N THR A 19 32.96 2.79 -64.91
CA THR A 19 32.84 2.35 -66.31
C THR A 19 31.58 2.97 -66.91
N GLY A 20 31.79 3.92 -67.81
CA GLY A 20 30.74 4.56 -68.60
C GLY A 20 30.32 3.69 -69.79
N CYS A 21 29.03 3.73 -70.12
CA CYS A 21 28.52 3.40 -71.44
C CYS A 21 27.69 4.60 -71.92
N ALA A 22 28.14 5.19 -73.02
CA ALA A 22 27.52 6.31 -73.70
C ALA A 22 26.36 5.84 -74.59
N THR A 23 25.23 6.57 -74.54
CA THR A 23 24.20 6.55 -75.58
C THR A 23 23.86 8.00 -75.96
N THR A 24 23.79 8.21 -77.28
CA THR A 24 23.69 9.49 -77.99
C THR A 24 22.35 10.21 -77.78
N PRO A 25 22.31 11.56 -77.71
CA PRO A 25 21.08 12.32 -77.57
C PRO A 25 20.39 12.55 -78.93
N ALA A 26 19.06 12.46 -78.94
CA ALA A 26 18.21 12.85 -80.07
C ALA A 26 18.10 14.39 -80.20
N PRO A 27 17.75 14.92 -81.39
CA PRO A 27 17.81 16.35 -81.68
C PRO A 27 16.69 17.14 -81.00
N VAL A 28 17.06 18.32 -80.46
CA VAL A 28 16.15 19.29 -79.85
C VAL A 28 15.53 20.17 -80.94
N GLU A 29 14.23 20.02 -81.18
CA GLU A 29 13.44 21.04 -81.87
C GLU A 29 13.12 22.18 -80.87
N THR A 30 13.33 23.43 -81.29
CA THR A 30 13.01 24.63 -80.51
C THR A 30 11.66 25.21 -80.93
N PRO A 31 10.64 25.25 -80.05
CA PRO A 31 9.43 26.03 -80.26
C PRO A 31 9.60 27.49 -79.75
N PRO A 32 8.75 28.42 -80.21
CA PRO A 32 9.05 29.85 -80.29
C PRO A 32 9.03 30.58 -78.94
N ALA A 33 9.67 31.76 -78.93
CA ALA A 33 9.75 32.68 -77.80
C ALA A 33 8.39 32.90 -77.10
N ALA A 34 8.41 32.75 -75.77
CA ALA A 34 7.26 32.89 -74.90
C ALA A 34 6.55 34.24 -75.10
N ARG A 35 5.24 34.20 -75.34
CA ARG A 35 4.35 35.31 -74.99
C ARG A 35 4.38 35.47 -73.47
N PRO A 36 4.36 36.69 -72.91
CA PRO A 36 4.32 36.86 -71.47
C PRO A 36 3.03 36.23 -70.94
N PHE A 37 3.17 35.09 -70.26
CA PHE A 37 2.07 34.47 -69.56
C PHE A 37 1.77 35.36 -68.35
N SER A 38 0.67 36.10 -68.44
CA SER A 38 0.11 36.85 -67.33
C SER A 38 -0.13 35.87 -66.18
N MET A 39 0.68 36.00 -65.12
CA MET A 39 0.41 35.35 -63.85
C MET A 39 -0.82 36.03 -63.24
N ALA A 40 -2.00 35.50 -63.54
CA ALA A 40 -3.09 35.53 -62.57
C ALA A 40 -2.68 34.58 -61.43
N VAL A 41 -1.91 35.10 -60.47
CA VAL A 41 -1.62 34.40 -59.21
C VAL A 41 -2.95 34.25 -58.48
N GLY A 42 -3.57 33.09 -58.61
CA GLY A 42 -4.63 32.68 -57.69
C GLY A 42 -4.02 32.56 -56.30
N SER A 43 -4.53 33.33 -55.34
CA SER A 43 -4.06 33.47 -53.95
C SER A 43 -4.11 32.19 -53.09
N HIS A 44 -4.38 31.02 -53.69
CA HIS A 44 -4.55 29.76 -52.97
C HIS A 44 -3.32 28.83 -53.01
N THR A 45 -2.38 29.01 -53.94
CA THR A 45 -1.21 28.11 -54.05
C THR A 45 -0.05 28.49 -53.11
N ASN A 46 0.05 29.75 -52.70
CA ASN A 46 1.19 30.26 -51.91
C ASN A 46 1.04 30.00 -50.39
N ASN A 47 -0.19 29.93 -49.88
CA ASN A 47 -0.45 29.70 -48.45
C ASN A 47 -0.13 28.28 -48.00
N ASN A 48 -0.36 27.28 -48.86
CA ASN A 48 -0.11 25.87 -48.53
C ASN A 48 1.40 25.60 -48.36
N ALA A 49 2.25 26.16 -49.24
CA ALA A 49 3.71 26.01 -49.11
C ALA A 49 4.24 26.62 -47.81
N ALA A 50 3.71 27.78 -47.41
CA ALA A 50 4.05 28.42 -46.14
C ALA A 50 3.59 27.60 -44.93
N ALA A 51 2.36 27.06 -44.96
CA ALA A 51 1.85 26.18 -43.90
C ALA A 51 2.73 24.93 -43.71
N TYR A 52 3.13 24.28 -44.81
CA TYR A 52 4.04 23.13 -44.77
C TYR A 52 5.44 23.49 -44.27
N TYR A 53 5.98 24.67 -44.60
CA TYR A 53 7.24 25.15 -44.04
C TYR A 53 7.17 25.25 -42.52
N TYR A 54 6.11 25.85 -41.97
CA TYR A 54 5.92 25.96 -40.53
C TYR A 54 5.72 24.59 -39.87
N PHE A 55 4.95 23.70 -40.50
CA PHE A 55 4.73 22.33 -40.02
C PHE A 55 6.04 21.54 -39.91
N ILE A 56 6.86 21.52 -40.96
CA ILE A 56 8.15 20.80 -40.94
C ILE A 56 9.12 21.44 -39.93
N SER A 57 9.14 22.77 -39.84
CA SER A 57 9.94 23.47 -38.83
C SER A 57 9.51 23.07 -37.41
N ALA A 58 8.21 22.94 -37.16
CA ALA A 58 7.69 22.47 -35.87
C ALA A 58 8.13 21.03 -35.57
N GLN A 59 8.12 20.13 -36.55
CA GLN A 59 8.64 18.77 -36.40
C GLN A 59 10.10 18.74 -35.96
N MET A 60 10.94 19.61 -36.53
CA MET A 60 12.35 19.73 -36.12
C MET A 60 12.48 20.25 -34.69
N LYS A 61 11.63 21.20 -34.28
CA LYS A 61 11.59 21.74 -32.92
C LYS A 61 11.12 20.72 -31.91
N MET A 62 10.14 19.88 -32.24
CA MET A 62 9.71 18.75 -31.41
C MET A 62 10.84 17.76 -31.17
N LYS A 63 11.61 17.41 -32.20
CA LYS A 63 12.79 16.54 -32.07
C LYS A 63 13.91 17.15 -31.22
N ALA A 64 14.00 18.48 -31.19
CA ALA A 64 14.94 19.22 -30.35
C ALA A 64 14.39 19.49 -28.93
N GLU A 65 13.24 18.90 -28.56
CA GLU A 65 12.53 19.12 -27.29
C GLU A 65 12.11 20.59 -27.04
N GLN A 66 12.07 21.41 -28.09
CA GLN A 66 11.65 22.81 -28.05
C GLN A 66 10.13 22.93 -28.25
N VAL A 67 9.37 22.35 -27.32
CA VAL A 67 7.91 22.14 -27.44
C VAL A 67 7.11 23.45 -27.58
N SER A 68 7.50 24.51 -26.88
CA SER A 68 6.80 25.80 -26.96
C SER A 68 6.97 26.49 -28.32
N GLU A 69 8.16 26.40 -28.91
CA GLU A 69 8.42 26.91 -30.27
C GLU A 69 7.70 26.07 -31.31
N ALA A 70 7.67 24.75 -31.15
CA ALA A 70 6.93 23.84 -32.02
C ALA A 70 5.42 24.15 -32.01
N GLN A 71 4.83 24.38 -30.83
CA GLN A 71 3.44 24.79 -30.70
C GLN A 71 3.16 26.08 -31.47
N TRP A 72 3.98 27.13 -31.26
CA TRP A 72 3.81 28.41 -31.94
C TRP A 72 3.89 28.25 -33.47
N LEU A 73 4.83 27.45 -33.97
CA LEU A 73 4.97 27.16 -35.40
C LEU A 73 3.76 26.39 -35.94
N LEU A 74 3.22 25.42 -35.20
CA LEU A 74 2.01 24.69 -35.58
C LEU A 74 0.77 25.59 -35.57
N GLU A 75 0.64 26.50 -34.61
CA GLU A 75 -0.45 27.49 -34.60
C GLU A 75 -0.38 28.39 -35.84
N LYS A 76 0.83 28.78 -36.28
CA LYS A 76 1.01 29.50 -37.55
C LYS A 76 0.67 28.64 -38.76
N ALA A 77 1.04 27.37 -38.75
CA ALA A 77 0.70 26.44 -39.82
C ALA A 77 -0.83 26.25 -39.93
N VAL A 78 -1.54 26.10 -38.81
CA VAL A 78 -3.02 26.01 -38.77
C VAL A 78 -3.67 27.31 -39.23
N GLN A 79 -3.11 28.49 -38.92
CA GLN A 79 -3.65 29.77 -39.43
C GLN A 79 -3.59 29.87 -40.96
N LEU A 80 -2.56 29.30 -41.57
CA LEU A 80 -2.34 29.35 -43.02
C LEU A 80 -3.07 28.25 -43.78
N ASP A 81 -3.27 27.09 -43.14
CA ASP A 81 -4.08 25.98 -43.65
C ASP A 81 -4.99 25.41 -42.55
N PRO A 82 -6.15 26.05 -42.29
CA PRO A 82 -7.05 25.68 -41.20
C PRO A 82 -7.73 24.32 -41.36
N HIS A 83 -7.78 23.79 -42.58
CA HIS A 83 -8.48 22.54 -42.90
C HIS A 83 -7.53 21.34 -42.92
N SER A 84 -6.21 21.54 -42.87
CA SER A 84 -5.25 20.43 -42.80
C SER A 84 -5.44 19.57 -41.56
N THR A 85 -5.92 18.35 -41.78
CA THR A 85 -6.08 17.34 -40.72
C THR A 85 -4.72 17.01 -40.08
N VAL A 86 -3.67 16.84 -40.89
CA VAL A 86 -2.33 16.47 -40.41
C VAL A 86 -1.76 17.53 -39.46
N ILE A 87 -1.86 18.81 -39.83
CA ILE A 87 -1.32 19.90 -39.02
C ILE A 87 -2.14 20.07 -37.72
N ARG A 88 -3.48 19.96 -37.80
CA ARG A 88 -4.34 20.03 -36.61
C ARG A 88 -4.15 18.83 -35.67
N MET A 89 -3.98 17.62 -36.21
CA MET A 89 -3.64 16.42 -35.43
C MET A 89 -2.33 16.62 -34.68
N GLU A 90 -1.33 17.18 -35.35
CA GLU A 90 -0.04 17.40 -34.72
C GLU A 90 -0.07 18.48 -33.63
N LEU A 91 -0.81 19.58 -33.84
CA LEU A 91 -1.03 20.56 -32.79
C LEU A 91 -1.78 19.96 -31.58
N ALA A 92 -2.75 19.07 -31.84
CA ALA A 92 -3.44 18.34 -30.77
C ALA A 92 -2.49 17.42 -29.99
N ASN A 93 -1.57 16.71 -30.66
CA ASN A 93 -0.51 15.91 -30.04
C ASN A 93 0.36 16.78 -29.11
N VAL A 94 0.79 17.97 -29.58
CA VAL A 94 1.59 18.90 -28.78
C VAL A 94 0.83 19.39 -27.54
N HIS A 95 -0.44 19.75 -27.68
CA HIS A 95 -1.26 20.13 -26.53
C HIS A 95 -1.44 18.99 -25.53
N SER A 96 -1.64 17.76 -25.99
CA SER A 96 -1.73 16.57 -25.11
C SER A 96 -0.41 16.30 -24.38
N TYR A 97 0.74 16.44 -25.07
CA TYR A 97 2.06 16.33 -24.44
C TYR A 97 2.24 17.37 -23.31
N GLN A 98 1.73 18.59 -23.51
CA GLN A 98 1.71 19.65 -22.50
C GLN A 98 0.60 19.50 -21.44
N LYS A 99 -0.14 18.37 -21.43
CA LYS A 99 -1.31 18.11 -20.57
C LYS A 99 -2.49 19.08 -20.77
N GLN A 100 -2.52 19.80 -21.88
CA GLN A 100 -3.60 20.72 -22.26
C GLN A 100 -4.71 19.96 -23.01
N ASN A 101 -5.26 18.93 -22.35
CA ASN A 101 -6.18 17.97 -22.95
C ASN A 101 -7.48 18.60 -23.52
N ASP A 102 -7.97 19.70 -22.93
CA ASP A 102 -9.17 20.37 -23.45
C ASP A 102 -8.91 21.07 -24.80
N LYS A 103 -7.76 21.72 -24.96
CA LYS A 103 -7.37 22.34 -26.24
C LYS A 103 -7.13 21.28 -27.31
N ALA A 104 -6.49 20.17 -26.92
CA ALA A 104 -6.30 19.03 -27.81
C ALA A 104 -7.66 18.49 -28.29
N LEU A 105 -8.60 18.22 -27.36
CA LEU A 105 -9.95 17.75 -27.71
C LEU A 105 -10.71 18.76 -28.58
N GLN A 106 -10.59 20.07 -28.36
CA GLN A 106 -11.21 21.08 -29.23
C GLN A 106 -10.73 20.97 -30.69
N LEU A 107 -9.42 20.82 -30.91
CA LEU A 107 -8.86 20.61 -32.25
C LEU A 107 -9.35 19.31 -32.87
N ILE A 108 -9.36 18.22 -32.09
CA ILE A 108 -9.84 16.91 -32.56
C ILE A 108 -11.33 16.94 -32.90
N HIS A 109 -12.15 17.63 -32.10
CA HIS A 109 -13.56 17.82 -32.42
C HIS A 109 -13.75 18.59 -33.72
N ALA A 110 -12.94 19.63 -33.98
CA ALA A 110 -12.98 20.33 -35.26
C ALA A 110 -12.60 19.41 -36.44
N ILE A 111 -11.59 18.54 -36.27
CA ILE A 111 -11.24 17.52 -37.28
C ILE A 111 -12.39 16.55 -37.51
N LEU A 112 -13.07 16.08 -36.45
CA LEU A 112 -14.18 15.14 -36.55
C LEU A 112 -15.46 15.77 -37.12
N VAL A 113 -15.59 17.10 -37.13
CA VAL A 113 -16.65 17.80 -37.87
C VAL A 113 -16.40 17.71 -39.37
N ASP A 114 -15.15 17.94 -39.82
CA ASP A 114 -14.77 17.90 -41.23
C ASP A 114 -14.65 16.45 -41.76
N HIS A 115 -14.17 15.55 -40.90
CA HIS A 115 -13.87 14.15 -41.20
C HIS A 115 -14.40 13.23 -40.08
N PRO A 116 -15.72 12.95 -40.04
CA PRO A 116 -16.36 12.18 -38.97
C PRO A 116 -15.82 10.77 -38.75
N ASP A 117 -15.23 10.17 -39.79
CA ASP A 117 -14.72 8.80 -39.79
C ASP A 117 -13.19 8.71 -39.74
N SER A 118 -12.51 9.82 -39.37
CA SER A 118 -11.06 9.81 -39.17
C SER A 118 -10.69 8.91 -37.99
N SER A 119 -10.22 7.69 -38.28
CA SER A 119 -9.80 6.72 -37.26
C SER A 119 -8.74 7.30 -36.32
N GLU A 120 -7.77 8.05 -36.84
CA GLU A 120 -6.69 8.66 -36.05
C GLU A 120 -7.23 9.68 -35.03
N ALA A 121 -8.16 10.54 -35.45
CA ALA A 121 -8.79 11.54 -34.59
C ALA A 121 -9.71 10.89 -33.54
N LEU A 122 -10.49 9.87 -33.93
CA LEU A 122 -11.34 9.11 -33.02
C LEU A 122 -10.51 8.39 -31.94
N VAL A 123 -9.39 7.78 -32.32
CA VAL A 123 -8.47 7.09 -31.38
C VAL A 123 -7.81 8.08 -30.44
N PHE A 124 -7.39 9.24 -30.94
CA PHE A 124 -6.86 10.28 -30.08
C PHE A 124 -7.87 10.69 -29.01
N ALA A 125 -9.09 11.05 -29.42
CA ALA A 125 -10.14 11.43 -28.48
C ALA A 125 -10.44 10.30 -27.48
N GLY A 126 -10.54 9.05 -27.96
CA GLY A 126 -10.77 7.87 -27.14
C GLY A 126 -9.71 7.69 -26.05
N ARG A 127 -8.42 7.84 -26.40
CA ARG A 127 -7.31 7.77 -25.42
C ARG A 127 -7.39 8.88 -24.37
N VAL A 128 -7.73 10.10 -24.77
CA VAL A 128 -7.87 11.23 -23.82
C VAL A 128 -9.04 10.98 -22.85
N TYR A 129 -10.19 10.50 -23.34
CA TYR A 129 -11.32 10.15 -22.47
C TYR A 129 -10.99 8.98 -21.54
N GLN A 130 -10.27 7.97 -22.02
CA GLN A 130 -9.81 6.85 -21.21
C GLN A 130 -8.90 7.32 -20.06
N GLN A 131 -7.95 8.22 -20.33
CA GLN A 131 -7.07 8.79 -19.29
C GLN A 131 -7.84 9.61 -18.24
N ARG A 132 -9.00 10.16 -18.59
CA ARG A 132 -9.90 10.88 -17.68
C ARG A 132 -10.85 9.96 -16.89
N GLY A 133 -10.82 8.65 -17.13
CA GLY A 133 -11.73 7.68 -16.52
C GLY A 133 -13.11 7.57 -17.21
N ASN A 134 -13.33 8.28 -18.32
CA ASN A 134 -14.58 8.26 -19.08
C ASN A 134 -14.59 7.09 -20.07
N LEU A 135 -14.77 5.87 -19.53
CA LEU A 135 -14.63 4.63 -20.29
C LEU A 135 -15.72 4.42 -21.33
N GLN A 136 -16.94 4.94 -21.12
CA GLN A 136 -18.05 4.76 -22.08
C GLN A 136 -17.85 5.60 -23.34
N GLU A 137 -17.44 6.86 -23.19
CA GLU A 137 -17.10 7.75 -24.28
C GLU A 137 -15.90 7.22 -25.07
N ALA A 138 -14.86 6.77 -24.36
CA ALA A 138 -13.70 6.14 -24.98
C ALA A 138 -14.09 4.91 -25.81
N LYS A 139 -14.91 4.02 -25.23
CA LYS A 139 -15.44 2.84 -25.92
C LYS A 139 -16.16 3.20 -27.22
N ALA A 140 -17.11 4.14 -27.16
CA ALA A 140 -17.89 4.56 -28.33
C ALA A 140 -16.99 5.12 -29.45
N LEU A 141 -15.96 5.88 -29.09
CA LEU A 141 -14.99 6.42 -30.06
C LEU A 141 -14.13 5.32 -30.69
N PHE A 142 -13.66 4.35 -29.91
CA PHE A 142 -12.91 3.21 -30.44
C PHE A 142 -13.77 2.27 -31.30
N GLU A 143 -15.03 2.04 -30.93
CA GLU A 143 -15.99 1.26 -31.75
C GLU A 143 -16.22 1.91 -33.11
N ARG A 144 -16.25 3.25 -33.18
CA ARG A 144 -16.31 3.98 -34.46
C ARG A 144 -14.99 3.87 -35.23
N ALA A 145 -13.86 4.01 -34.54
CA ALA A 145 -12.54 3.99 -35.19
C ALA A 145 -12.20 2.64 -35.85
N ILE A 146 -12.71 1.53 -35.31
CA ILE A 146 -12.38 0.16 -35.72
C ILE A 146 -13.26 -0.40 -36.85
N VAL A 147 -14.25 0.36 -37.34
CA VAL A 147 -15.22 -0.13 -38.35
C VAL A 147 -14.52 -0.60 -39.62
N ASN A 148 -13.51 0.13 -40.10
CA ASN A 148 -12.81 -0.14 -41.36
C ASN A 148 -11.51 -0.94 -41.18
N ASP A 149 -11.34 -1.64 -40.05
CA ASP A 149 -10.14 -2.42 -39.73
C ASP A 149 -8.82 -1.66 -39.99
N PRO A 150 -8.61 -0.52 -39.28
CA PRO A 150 -7.43 0.30 -39.48
C PRO A 150 -6.13 -0.49 -39.24
N PRO A 151 -5.04 -0.17 -39.96
CA PRO A 151 -3.75 -0.85 -39.83
C PRO A 151 -2.99 -0.42 -38.55
N ASP A 152 -3.69 -0.22 -37.44
CA ASP A 152 -3.13 0.09 -36.12
C ASP A 152 -3.59 -0.97 -35.10
N PRO A 153 -2.69 -1.85 -34.63
CA PRO A 153 -3.03 -2.88 -33.66
C PRO A 153 -3.47 -2.31 -32.29
N ASN A 154 -3.08 -1.07 -31.95
CA ASN A 154 -3.41 -0.48 -30.65
C ASN A 154 -4.90 -0.26 -30.46
N ILE A 155 -5.65 -0.02 -31.54
CA ILE A 155 -7.11 0.21 -31.48
C ILE A 155 -7.83 -1.03 -30.96
N TYR A 156 -7.41 -2.21 -31.43
CA TYR A 156 -7.92 -3.48 -30.96
C TYR A 156 -7.55 -3.73 -29.50
N LEU A 157 -6.32 -3.37 -29.09
CA LEU A 157 -5.88 -3.48 -27.70
C LEU A 157 -6.70 -2.58 -26.77
N TYR A 158 -6.90 -1.31 -27.12
CA TYR A 158 -7.67 -0.38 -26.30
C TYR A 158 -9.12 -0.86 -26.14
N LEU A 159 -9.80 -1.15 -27.25
CA LEU A 159 -11.19 -1.58 -27.22
C LEU A 159 -11.35 -2.96 -26.56
N GLY A 160 -10.49 -3.92 -26.89
CA GLY A 160 -10.52 -5.27 -26.31
C GLY A 160 -10.28 -5.26 -24.80
N ARG A 161 -9.34 -4.44 -24.30
CA ARG A 161 -9.10 -4.26 -22.85
C ARG A 161 -10.28 -3.59 -22.15
N ILE A 162 -10.94 -2.62 -22.80
CA ILE A 162 -12.17 -2.01 -22.24
C ILE A 162 -13.25 -3.08 -22.07
N TYR A 163 -13.53 -3.90 -23.09
CA TYR A 163 -14.49 -4.99 -22.98
C TYR A 163 -14.10 -6.01 -21.91
N TRP A 164 -12.83 -6.39 -21.83
CA TRP A 164 -12.32 -7.27 -20.77
C TRP A 164 -12.55 -6.70 -19.38
N ASN A 165 -12.22 -5.42 -19.15
CA ASN A 165 -12.36 -4.77 -17.85
C ASN A 165 -13.82 -4.67 -17.37
N VAL A 166 -14.77 -4.55 -18.31
CA VAL A 166 -16.22 -4.57 -17.99
C VAL A 166 -16.80 -5.99 -17.99
N ASN A 167 -15.94 -7.02 -18.05
CA ASN A 167 -16.29 -8.44 -18.07
C ASN A 167 -17.17 -8.87 -19.26
N ASP A 168 -17.15 -8.11 -20.36
CA ASP A 168 -17.79 -8.48 -21.62
C ASP A 168 -16.83 -9.36 -22.44
N LEU A 169 -16.66 -10.60 -22.00
CA LEU A 169 -15.71 -11.56 -22.58
C LEU A 169 -16.05 -11.88 -24.04
N ALA A 170 -17.33 -11.86 -24.43
CA ALA A 170 -17.76 -12.15 -25.79
C ALA A 170 -17.28 -11.09 -26.78
N ASN A 171 -17.48 -9.80 -26.47
CA ASN A 171 -16.96 -8.74 -27.31
C ASN A 171 -15.44 -8.64 -27.25
N ALA A 172 -14.82 -8.86 -26.08
CA ALA A 172 -13.37 -8.92 -25.96
C ALA A 172 -12.78 -9.99 -26.89
N GLU A 173 -13.34 -11.21 -26.89
CA GLU A 173 -12.90 -12.31 -27.76
C GLU A 173 -13.02 -11.91 -29.23
N ARG A 174 -14.17 -11.33 -29.63
CA ARG A 174 -14.40 -10.86 -31.00
C ARG A 174 -13.37 -9.84 -31.46
N ILE A 175 -13.05 -8.85 -30.61
CA ILE A 175 -12.08 -7.80 -30.95
C ILE A 175 -10.65 -8.37 -31.05
N PHE A 176 -10.21 -9.20 -30.09
CA PHE A 176 -8.88 -9.78 -30.16
C PHE A 176 -8.74 -10.81 -31.30
N ARG A 177 -9.80 -11.52 -31.69
CA ARG A 177 -9.79 -12.36 -32.90
C ARG A 177 -9.60 -11.53 -34.18
N ARG A 178 -10.28 -10.39 -34.31
CA ARG A 178 -10.02 -9.45 -35.43
C ARG A 178 -8.57 -8.96 -35.43
N MET A 179 -8.02 -8.67 -34.25
CA MET A 179 -6.62 -8.30 -34.11
C MET A 179 -5.68 -9.39 -34.64
N VAL A 180 -5.90 -10.65 -34.25
CA VAL A 180 -5.11 -11.79 -34.75
C VAL A 180 -5.26 -11.97 -36.26
N SER A 181 -6.45 -11.76 -36.83
CA SER A 181 -6.65 -11.86 -38.29
C SER A 181 -5.89 -10.79 -39.07
N ASN A 182 -5.81 -9.57 -38.54
CA ASN A 182 -5.15 -8.44 -39.22
C ASN A 182 -3.65 -8.37 -38.92
N PHE A 183 -3.23 -8.85 -37.74
CA PHE A 183 -1.86 -8.81 -37.24
C PHE A 183 -1.44 -10.19 -36.70
N PRO A 184 -1.29 -11.20 -37.57
CA PRO A 184 -1.00 -12.57 -37.15
C PRO A 184 0.32 -12.72 -36.39
N ASP A 185 1.31 -11.84 -36.66
CA ASP A 185 2.62 -11.87 -36.00
C ASP A 185 2.66 -11.03 -34.71
N SER A 186 1.51 -10.49 -34.25
CA SER A 186 1.44 -9.75 -33.00
C SER A 186 1.37 -10.69 -31.80
N TYR A 187 2.48 -10.88 -31.10
CA TYR A 187 2.50 -11.68 -29.86
C TYR A 187 1.45 -11.19 -28.84
N ALA A 188 1.29 -9.87 -28.71
CA ALA A 188 0.30 -9.25 -27.82
C ALA A 188 -1.13 -9.67 -28.18
N ALA A 189 -1.48 -9.78 -29.47
CA ALA A 189 -2.79 -10.24 -29.90
C ALA A 189 -3.08 -11.66 -29.40
N HIS A 190 -2.10 -12.56 -29.53
CA HIS A 190 -2.18 -13.95 -29.08
C HIS A 190 -2.22 -14.09 -27.55
N TYR A 191 -1.49 -13.24 -26.83
CA TYR A 191 -1.59 -13.18 -25.37
C TYR A 191 -2.98 -12.76 -24.89
N PHE A 192 -3.54 -11.67 -25.43
CA PHE A 192 -4.85 -11.18 -24.98
C PHE A 192 -6.00 -12.12 -25.36
N ILE A 193 -5.96 -12.76 -26.54
CA ILE A 193 -6.95 -13.81 -26.85
C ILE A 193 -6.80 -14.99 -25.90
N GLY A 194 -5.57 -15.39 -25.54
CA GLY A 194 -5.32 -16.39 -24.50
C GLY A 194 -5.95 -16.03 -23.15
N LYS A 195 -5.81 -14.79 -22.69
CA LYS A 195 -6.46 -14.30 -21.46
C LYS A 195 -7.99 -14.41 -21.52
N VAL A 196 -8.59 -13.96 -22.62
CA VAL A 196 -10.06 -14.02 -22.80
C VAL A 196 -10.56 -15.46 -22.80
N LEU A 197 -9.88 -16.35 -23.52
CA LEU A 197 -10.21 -17.77 -23.57
C LEU A 197 -10.06 -18.43 -22.19
N GLY A 198 -9.01 -18.08 -21.44
CA GLY A 198 -8.77 -18.56 -20.08
C GLY A 198 -9.90 -18.17 -19.12
N ALA A 199 -10.29 -16.89 -19.09
CA ALA A 199 -11.42 -16.44 -18.27
C ALA A 199 -12.77 -17.04 -18.71
N SER A 200 -12.89 -17.42 -19.98
CA SER A 200 -14.08 -18.11 -20.52
C SER A 200 -14.07 -19.62 -20.24
N GLY A 201 -13.08 -20.14 -19.51
CA GLY A 201 -12.93 -21.58 -19.21
C GLY A 201 -12.47 -22.45 -20.40
N LYS A 202 -12.09 -21.84 -21.53
CA LYS A 202 -11.65 -22.54 -22.75
C LYS A 202 -10.14 -22.84 -22.68
N TYR A 203 -9.73 -23.60 -21.68
CA TYR A 203 -8.33 -23.76 -21.30
C TYR A 203 -7.42 -24.29 -22.42
N ASP A 204 -7.84 -25.31 -23.17
CA ASP A 204 -7.02 -25.86 -24.27
C ASP A 204 -6.72 -24.83 -25.36
N GLN A 205 -7.70 -23.95 -25.65
CA GLN A 205 -7.51 -22.89 -26.63
C GLN A 205 -6.66 -21.75 -26.06
N ALA A 206 -6.83 -21.44 -24.77
CA ALA A 206 -6.03 -20.44 -24.09
C ALA A 206 -4.55 -20.82 -24.07
N LEU A 207 -4.23 -22.07 -23.70
CA LEU A 207 -2.86 -22.58 -23.68
C LEU A 207 -2.20 -22.54 -25.07
N LYS A 208 -2.93 -22.88 -26.14
CA LYS A 208 -2.43 -22.75 -27.52
C LYS A 208 -2.15 -21.30 -27.92
N ALA A 209 -3.03 -20.39 -27.52
CA ALA A 209 -2.84 -18.96 -27.79
C ALA A 209 -1.64 -18.38 -27.02
N PHE A 210 -1.47 -18.75 -25.75
CA PHE A 210 -0.28 -18.38 -24.98
C PHE A 210 0.99 -18.97 -25.58
N GLN A 211 0.99 -20.26 -25.97
CA GLN A 211 2.14 -20.87 -26.63
C GLN A 211 2.50 -20.13 -27.91
N HIS A 212 1.53 -19.77 -28.75
CA HIS A 212 1.81 -19.04 -29.98
C HIS A 212 2.34 -17.61 -29.72
N SER A 213 1.88 -16.96 -28.65
CA SER A 213 2.49 -15.71 -28.18
C SER A 213 3.97 -15.91 -27.81
N LEU A 214 4.33 -17.03 -27.17
CA LEU A 214 5.70 -17.35 -26.79
C LEU A 214 6.56 -17.80 -27.98
N ASP A 215 5.97 -18.41 -29.00
CA ASP A 215 6.68 -18.75 -30.25
C ASP A 215 7.13 -17.49 -31.00
N LEU A 216 6.35 -16.41 -30.91
CA LEU A 216 6.65 -15.09 -31.48
C LEU A 216 7.60 -14.27 -30.61
N GLU A 217 7.40 -14.27 -29.29
CA GLU A 217 8.25 -13.56 -28.32
C GLU A 217 8.60 -14.49 -27.14
N PRO A 218 9.70 -15.27 -27.24
CA PRO A 218 10.05 -16.27 -26.23
C PRO A 218 10.38 -15.69 -24.86
N SER A 219 10.83 -14.43 -24.81
CA SER A 219 11.14 -13.76 -23.55
C SER A 219 9.90 -13.27 -22.80
N PHE A 220 8.71 -13.24 -23.41
CA PHE A 220 7.53 -12.71 -22.73
C PHE A 220 7.11 -13.58 -21.53
N GLU A 221 7.15 -13.06 -20.31
CA GLU A 221 6.95 -13.84 -19.08
C GLU A 221 5.47 -14.06 -18.74
N GLU A 222 4.63 -13.05 -19.01
CA GLU A 222 3.24 -13.01 -18.60
C GLU A 222 2.38 -14.17 -19.14
N PRO A 223 2.54 -14.64 -20.40
CA PRO A 223 1.84 -15.84 -20.86
C PRO A 223 2.15 -17.07 -20.00
N ARG A 224 3.40 -17.23 -19.54
CA ARG A 224 3.80 -18.38 -18.71
C ARG A 224 3.12 -18.36 -17.34
N PHE A 225 3.02 -17.19 -16.69
CA PHE A 225 2.26 -17.06 -15.44
C PHE A 225 0.77 -17.37 -15.63
N GLU A 226 0.16 -16.94 -16.73
CA GLU A 226 -1.23 -17.29 -17.05
C GLU A 226 -1.40 -18.79 -17.33
N MET A 227 -0.46 -19.41 -18.04
CA MET A 227 -0.42 -20.86 -18.25
C MET A 227 -0.30 -21.63 -16.92
N VAL A 228 0.56 -21.17 -16.00
CA VAL A 228 0.67 -21.74 -14.64
C VAL A 228 -0.67 -21.70 -13.90
N LYS A 229 -1.40 -20.57 -13.93
CA LYS A 229 -2.73 -20.47 -13.30
C LYS A 229 -3.69 -21.52 -13.86
N ILE A 230 -3.69 -21.71 -15.18
CA ILE A 230 -4.49 -22.74 -15.84
C ILE A 230 -4.05 -24.14 -15.41
N TYR A 231 -2.76 -24.46 -15.47
CA TYR A 231 -2.25 -25.78 -15.08
C TYR A 231 -2.49 -26.11 -13.61
N LYS A 232 -2.39 -25.12 -12.71
CA LYS A 232 -2.80 -25.24 -11.30
C LYS A 232 -4.27 -25.63 -11.17
N SER A 233 -5.16 -24.96 -11.91
CA SER A 233 -6.60 -25.26 -11.90
C SER A 233 -6.95 -26.66 -12.46
N LEU A 234 -6.10 -27.17 -13.36
CA LEU A 234 -6.21 -28.51 -13.94
C LEU A 234 -5.50 -29.59 -13.12
N HIS A 235 -4.89 -29.23 -11.98
CA HIS A 235 -4.05 -30.11 -11.17
C HIS A 235 -2.91 -30.79 -11.97
N ASN A 236 -2.41 -30.13 -13.03
CA ASN A 236 -1.32 -30.65 -13.86
C ASN A 236 0.03 -30.16 -13.31
N THR A 237 0.51 -30.85 -12.29
CA THR A 237 1.70 -30.42 -11.54
C THR A 237 2.99 -30.44 -12.37
N ASP A 238 3.16 -31.41 -13.26
CA ASP A 238 4.35 -31.50 -14.11
C ASP A 238 4.46 -30.29 -15.05
N ALA A 239 3.31 -29.86 -15.61
CA ALA A 239 3.27 -28.66 -16.45
C ALA A 239 3.55 -27.39 -15.64
N VAL A 240 3.01 -27.27 -14.41
CA VAL A 240 3.31 -26.13 -13.53
C VAL A 240 4.81 -26.02 -13.25
N ILE A 241 5.45 -27.13 -12.84
CA ILE A 241 6.88 -27.17 -12.56
C ILE A 241 7.68 -26.76 -13.79
N LYS A 242 7.38 -27.38 -14.95
CA LYS A 242 8.07 -27.09 -16.20
C LYS A 242 7.94 -25.61 -16.59
N THR A 243 6.74 -25.04 -16.52
CA THR A 243 6.53 -23.64 -16.91
C THR A 243 7.23 -22.66 -15.97
N TYR A 244 7.32 -22.94 -14.67
CA TYR A 244 8.14 -22.14 -13.75
C TYR A 244 9.64 -22.27 -14.05
N GLN A 245 10.13 -23.47 -14.37
CA GLN A 245 11.52 -23.66 -14.80
C GLN A 245 11.82 -22.82 -16.06
N GLU A 246 10.92 -22.84 -17.05
CA GLU A 246 11.06 -22.00 -18.25
C GLU A 246 11.10 -20.51 -17.91
N ILE A 247 10.29 -20.02 -16.94
CA ILE A 247 10.39 -18.62 -16.49
C ILE A 247 11.79 -18.32 -15.94
N LEU A 248 12.33 -19.22 -15.09
CA LEU A 248 13.65 -19.04 -14.47
C LEU A 248 14.81 -19.22 -15.47
N GLU A 249 14.62 -19.93 -16.57
CA GLU A 249 15.60 -20.01 -17.66
C GLU A 249 15.78 -18.66 -18.37
N TYR A 250 14.70 -17.94 -18.65
CA TYR A 250 14.75 -16.60 -19.24
C TYR A 250 15.07 -15.51 -18.21
N TYR A 251 14.56 -15.68 -16.98
CA TYR A 251 14.67 -14.72 -15.89
C TYR A 251 15.11 -15.40 -14.58
N PRO A 252 16.40 -15.73 -14.44
CA PRO A 252 16.92 -16.33 -13.20
C PRO A 252 16.67 -15.47 -11.95
N GLY A 253 16.48 -14.17 -12.14
CA GLY A 253 16.16 -13.22 -11.09
C GLY A 253 14.70 -13.22 -10.62
N ASN A 254 13.78 -13.95 -11.26
CA ASN A 254 12.36 -13.85 -10.94
C ASN A 254 12.02 -14.48 -9.57
N ILE A 255 11.73 -13.64 -8.58
CA ILE A 255 11.51 -14.01 -7.18
C ILE A 255 10.24 -14.85 -7.03
N GLU A 256 9.15 -14.41 -7.65
CA GLU A 256 7.84 -15.09 -7.59
C GLU A 256 7.96 -16.51 -8.16
N ALA A 257 8.55 -16.65 -9.34
CA ALA A 257 8.72 -17.95 -9.99
C ALA A 257 9.57 -18.91 -9.15
N ALA A 258 10.68 -18.43 -8.57
CA ALA A 258 11.55 -19.26 -7.73
C ALA A 258 10.86 -19.72 -6.44
N MET A 259 10.18 -18.81 -5.73
CA MET A 259 9.45 -19.15 -4.50
C MET A 259 8.28 -20.08 -4.76
N GLU A 260 7.46 -19.78 -5.78
CA GLU A 260 6.33 -20.63 -6.14
C GLU A 260 6.80 -22.01 -6.60
N LEU A 261 7.86 -22.10 -7.41
CA LEU A 261 8.43 -23.39 -7.82
C LEU A 261 8.91 -24.20 -6.61
N ALA A 262 9.59 -23.55 -5.66
CA ALA A 262 10.00 -24.20 -4.41
C ALA A 262 8.81 -24.77 -3.63
N LEU A 263 7.71 -24.02 -3.52
CA LEU A 263 6.47 -24.49 -2.89
C LEU A 263 5.82 -25.66 -3.64
N HIS A 264 5.88 -25.68 -4.98
CA HIS A 264 5.40 -26.83 -5.76
C HIS A 264 6.27 -28.07 -5.54
N TYR A 265 7.58 -27.90 -5.43
CA TYR A 265 8.49 -29.00 -5.09
C TYR A 265 8.24 -29.57 -3.69
N ARG A 266 7.97 -28.70 -2.71
CA ARG A 266 7.52 -29.12 -1.37
C ARG A 266 6.26 -29.99 -1.46
N ASN A 267 5.25 -29.54 -2.20
CA ASN A 267 3.95 -30.22 -2.30
C ASN A 267 4.03 -31.54 -3.09
N THR A 268 5.02 -31.69 -3.99
CA THR A 268 5.25 -32.91 -4.78
C THR A 268 6.22 -33.90 -4.14
N LYS A 269 6.57 -33.71 -2.86
CA LYS A 269 7.49 -34.56 -2.08
C LYS A 269 8.92 -34.59 -2.66
N ARG A 270 9.36 -33.48 -3.27
CA ARG A 270 10.75 -33.24 -3.71
C ARG A 270 11.33 -31.96 -3.08
N PRO A 271 11.22 -31.77 -1.75
CA PRO A 271 11.56 -30.51 -1.10
C PRO A 271 13.02 -30.08 -1.32
N GLU A 272 13.93 -31.02 -1.55
CA GLU A 272 15.35 -30.76 -1.80
C GLU A 272 15.59 -29.84 -3.01
N LEU A 273 14.78 -29.97 -4.07
CA LEU A 273 14.88 -29.08 -5.24
C LEU A 273 14.38 -27.67 -4.91
N GLY A 274 13.35 -27.57 -4.07
CA GLY A 274 12.83 -26.28 -3.62
C GLY A 274 13.79 -25.56 -2.68
N LEU A 275 14.43 -26.28 -1.76
CA LEU A 275 15.40 -25.71 -0.81
C LEU A 275 16.61 -25.11 -1.53
N ALA A 276 17.09 -25.71 -2.61
CA ALA A 276 18.18 -25.13 -3.40
C ALA A 276 17.79 -23.76 -4.02
N LEU A 277 16.55 -23.61 -4.50
CA LEU A 277 16.04 -22.33 -5.02
C LEU A 277 15.90 -21.29 -3.90
N LEU A 278 15.42 -21.71 -2.73
CA LEU A 278 15.29 -20.83 -1.58
C LEU A 278 16.66 -20.39 -1.05
N ALA A 279 17.65 -21.27 -0.99
CA ALA A 279 19.01 -20.92 -0.58
C ALA A 279 19.62 -19.83 -1.48
N ASP A 280 19.43 -19.93 -2.81
CA ASP A 280 19.84 -18.87 -3.75
C ASP A 280 19.13 -17.53 -3.45
N LEU A 281 17.81 -17.57 -3.25
CA LEU A 281 17.04 -16.38 -2.85
C LEU A 281 17.51 -15.80 -1.51
N GLY A 282 17.92 -16.65 -0.58
CA GLY A 282 18.51 -16.27 0.69
C GLY A 282 19.76 -15.42 0.49
N GLN A 283 20.73 -15.90 -0.29
CA GLN A 283 21.94 -15.14 -0.61
C GLN A 283 21.62 -13.81 -1.29
N ARG A 284 20.70 -13.83 -2.24
CA ARG A 284 20.28 -12.62 -2.97
C ARG A 284 19.59 -11.59 -2.08
N SER A 285 18.86 -12.03 -1.06
CA SER A 285 18.15 -11.14 -0.12
C SER A 285 19.08 -10.19 0.64
N GLU A 286 20.38 -10.51 0.75
CA GLU A 286 21.38 -9.61 1.36
C GLU A 286 21.65 -8.36 0.50
N MET A 287 21.39 -8.42 -0.81
CA MET A 287 21.62 -7.31 -1.75
C MET A 287 20.33 -6.75 -2.35
N ASP A 288 19.28 -7.56 -2.43
CA ASP A 288 17.99 -7.21 -3.04
C ASP A 288 16.85 -7.28 -2.03
N ASN A 289 16.44 -6.10 -1.54
CA ASN A 289 15.36 -5.97 -0.57
C ASN A 289 14.01 -6.46 -1.12
N ASN A 290 13.82 -6.54 -2.44
CA ASN A 290 12.56 -6.98 -3.04
C ASN A 290 12.24 -8.42 -2.66
N VAL A 291 13.26 -9.25 -2.40
CA VAL A 291 13.06 -10.63 -1.92
C VAL A 291 12.35 -10.63 -0.56
N LEU A 292 12.79 -9.78 0.36
CA LEU A 292 12.20 -9.65 1.70
C LEU A 292 10.81 -9.03 1.64
N THR A 293 10.63 -7.99 0.81
CA THR A 293 9.33 -7.36 0.57
C THR A 293 8.31 -8.38 0.05
N HIS A 294 8.70 -9.23 -0.91
CA HIS A 294 7.82 -10.27 -1.42
C HIS A 294 7.39 -11.27 -0.33
N ILE A 295 8.28 -11.68 0.57
CA ILE A 295 7.91 -12.57 1.69
C ILE A 295 6.91 -11.88 2.62
N PHE A 296 7.17 -10.61 2.93
CA PHE A 296 6.34 -9.84 3.84
C PHE A 296 4.92 -9.66 3.29
N GLU A 297 4.79 -9.11 2.08
CA GLU A 297 3.52 -8.82 1.43
C GLU A 297 2.74 -10.11 1.09
N THR A 298 3.43 -11.11 0.52
CA THR A 298 2.75 -12.33 0.06
C THR A 298 2.36 -13.25 1.21
N TYR A 299 3.22 -13.46 2.22
CA TYR A 299 3.00 -14.48 3.25
C TYR A 299 2.75 -13.94 4.66
N LEU A 300 3.48 -12.92 5.12
CA LEU A 300 3.33 -12.45 6.51
C LEU A 300 2.09 -11.57 6.71
N GLU A 301 1.85 -10.61 5.80
CA GLU A 301 0.65 -9.75 5.85
C GLU A 301 -0.63 -10.55 5.66
N THR A 302 -0.60 -11.54 4.77
CA THR A 302 -1.73 -12.46 4.54
C THR A 302 -1.84 -13.55 5.60
N LYS A 303 -0.99 -13.52 6.65
CA LYS A 303 -0.97 -14.45 7.80
C LYS A 303 -0.74 -15.92 7.44
N GLN A 304 -0.11 -16.18 6.29
CA GLN A 304 0.33 -17.51 5.87
C GLN A 304 1.64 -17.91 6.58
N TYR A 305 1.61 -17.94 7.90
CA TYR A 305 2.82 -18.09 8.72
C TYR A 305 3.53 -19.45 8.55
N GLU A 306 2.80 -20.52 8.23
CA GLU A 306 3.41 -21.84 7.98
C GLU A 306 4.23 -21.82 6.69
N THR A 307 3.67 -21.23 5.63
CA THR A 307 4.36 -21.05 4.34
C THR A 307 5.56 -20.13 4.52
N ALA A 308 5.37 -18.98 5.20
CA ALA A 308 6.44 -18.04 5.49
C ALA A 308 7.60 -18.71 6.23
N ALA A 309 7.32 -19.44 7.32
CA ALA A 309 8.36 -20.11 8.11
C ALA A 309 9.17 -21.10 7.26
N TRP A 310 8.51 -21.92 6.43
CA TRP A 310 9.21 -22.87 5.58
C TRP A 310 10.06 -22.21 4.50
N VAL A 311 9.53 -21.16 3.84
CA VAL A 311 10.26 -20.39 2.82
C VAL A 311 11.49 -19.73 3.43
N ILE A 312 11.32 -19.06 4.57
CA ILE A 312 12.40 -18.33 5.24
C ILE A 312 13.46 -19.31 5.78
N ASP A 313 13.06 -20.45 6.35
CA ASP A 313 14.00 -21.48 6.81
C ASP A 313 14.86 -22.01 5.65
N GLY A 314 14.25 -22.27 4.48
CA GLY A 314 15.00 -22.66 3.28
C GLY A 314 15.95 -21.56 2.78
N MET A 315 15.56 -20.29 2.90
CA MET A 315 16.44 -19.16 2.55
C MET A 315 17.60 -18.99 3.52
N LEU A 316 17.39 -19.28 4.80
CA LEU A 316 18.44 -19.25 5.82
C LEU A 316 19.52 -20.32 5.58
N GLU A 317 19.25 -21.38 4.80
CA GLU A 317 20.32 -22.31 4.37
C GLU A 317 21.38 -21.63 3.50
N GLY A 318 20.97 -20.64 2.68
CA GLY A 318 21.88 -19.87 1.83
C GLY A 318 22.45 -18.63 2.50
N ALA A 319 21.72 -18.02 3.44
CA ALA A 319 22.12 -16.82 4.18
C ALA A 319 21.92 -16.97 5.70
N PRO A 320 22.67 -17.86 6.37
CA PRO A 320 22.46 -18.20 7.78
C PRO A 320 22.79 -17.05 8.76
N GLY A 321 23.44 -15.98 8.30
CA GLY A 321 23.72 -14.78 9.10
C GLY A 321 22.75 -13.63 8.86
N SER A 322 21.74 -13.79 7.99
CA SER A 322 20.85 -12.71 7.60
C SER A 322 19.93 -12.32 8.76
N SER A 323 20.25 -11.19 9.40
CA SER A 323 19.43 -10.65 10.50
C SER A 323 18.00 -10.35 10.07
N ASP A 324 17.81 -9.98 8.81
CA ASP A 324 16.49 -9.67 8.26
C ASP A 324 15.65 -10.94 8.12
N LEU A 325 16.22 -12.02 7.59
CA LEU A 325 15.54 -13.31 7.53
C LEU A 325 15.26 -13.87 8.93
N HIS A 326 16.19 -13.73 9.88
CA HIS A 326 15.97 -14.10 11.27
C HIS A 326 14.82 -13.31 11.92
N TYR A 327 14.71 -12.01 11.65
CA TYR A 327 13.58 -11.22 12.13
C TYR A 327 12.26 -11.70 11.52
N LEU A 328 12.20 -11.90 10.20
CA LEU A 328 11.00 -12.40 9.53
C LEU A 328 10.61 -13.81 10.00
N ALA A 329 11.58 -14.70 10.24
CA ALA A 329 11.34 -16.01 10.85
C ALA A 329 10.77 -15.89 12.26
N GLY A 330 11.31 -14.95 13.06
CA GLY A 330 10.77 -14.61 14.37
C GLY A 330 9.30 -14.21 14.33
N VAL A 331 8.92 -13.37 13.36
CA VAL A 331 7.52 -12.96 13.12
C VAL A 331 6.67 -14.16 12.69
N ALA A 332 7.13 -14.97 11.73
CA ALA A 332 6.41 -16.15 11.23
C ALA A 332 6.13 -17.15 12.36
N TYR A 333 7.16 -17.53 13.13
CA TYR A 333 7.02 -18.47 14.24
C TYR A 333 6.22 -17.90 15.41
N GLY A 334 6.28 -16.58 15.63
CA GLY A 334 5.40 -15.88 16.57
C GLY A 334 3.92 -16.00 16.17
N GLY A 335 3.61 -15.79 14.89
CA GLY A 335 2.27 -16.01 14.32
C GLY A 335 1.77 -17.45 14.44
N LEU A 336 2.67 -18.43 14.33
CA LEU A 336 2.40 -19.86 14.59
C LEU A 336 2.28 -20.21 16.08
N LYS A 337 2.46 -19.25 16.99
CA LYS A 337 2.54 -19.46 18.44
C LYS A 337 3.62 -20.46 18.87
N GLN A 338 4.67 -20.62 18.06
CA GLN A 338 5.84 -21.45 18.37
C GLN A 338 6.91 -20.59 19.05
N ALA A 339 6.60 -20.14 20.27
CA ALA A 339 7.45 -19.20 21.01
C ALA A 339 8.94 -19.62 21.11
N PRO A 340 9.30 -20.90 21.37
CA PRO A 340 10.71 -21.29 21.41
C PRO A 340 11.48 -21.05 20.11
N LYS A 341 10.86 -21.32 18.96
CA LYS A 341 11.49 -21.06 17.65
C LYS A 341 11.54 -19.58 17.35
N ALA A 342 10.46 -18.85 17.62
CA ALA A 342 10.44 -17.40 17.44
C ALA A 342 11.57 -16.73 18.25
N LEU A 343 11.72 -17.09 19.52
CA LEU A 343 12.80 -16.59 20.39
C LEU A 343 14.19 -16.97 19.85
N HIS A 344 14.35 -18.19 19.32
CA HIS A 344 15.61 -18.64 18.72
C HIS A 344 16.03 -17.77 17.52
N HIS A 345 15.11 -17.48 16.59
CA HIS A 345 15.44 -16.62 15.44
C HIS A 345 15.61 -15.16 15.84
N LEU A 346 14.74 -14.61 16.71
CA LEU A 346 14.87 -13.22 17.17
C LEU A 346 16.18 -12.95 17.90
N ALA A 347 16.74 -13.95 18.60
CA ALA A 347 18.04 -13.83 19.27
C ALA A 347 19.24 -13.76 18.29
N GLN A 348 19.07 -14.13 17.02
CA GLN A 348 20.10 -14.09 15.99
C GLN A 348 20.14 -12.76 15.22
N VAL A 349 19.18 -11.86 15.47
CA VAL A 349 19.15 -10.52 14.88
C VAL A 349 20.29 -9.69 15.50
N SER A 350 21.23 -9.26 14.66
CA SER A 350 22.38 -8.44 15.06
C SER A 350 21.96 -7.04 15.53
N SER A 351 22.71 -6.46 16.47
CA SER A 351 22.54 -5.05 16.90
C SER A 351 22.78 -4.01 15.81
N GLN A 352 23.38 -4.41 14.69
CA GLN A 352 23.56 -3.56 13.51
C GLN A 352 22.38 -3.63 12.53
N SER A 353 21.46 -4.56 12.70
CA SER A 353 20.30 -4.70 11.81
C SER A 353 19.30 -3.57 12.03
N ARG A 354 18.69 -3.11 10.94
CA ARG A 354 17.52 -2.21 10.99
C ARG A 354 16.33 -2.79 11.76
N PHE A 355 16.28 -4.11 11.92
CA PHE A 355 15.22 -4.79 12.67
C PHE A 355 15.59 -5.07 14.13
N PHE A 356 16.77 -4.67 14.61
CA PHE A 356 17.22 -5.00 15.96
C PHE A 356 16.21 -4.57 17.03
N ASN A 357 15.78 -3.31 16.99
CA ASN A 357 14.86 -2.76 17.98
C ASN A 357 13.51 -3.52 17.98
N ASN A 358 12.96 -3.80 16.79
CA ASN A 358 11.74 -4.59 16.64
C ASN A 358 11.93 -6.02 17.16
N ALA A 359 13.09 -6.63 16.91
CA ALA A 359 13.40 -7.98 17.36
C ALA A 359 13.50 -8.06 18.89
N VAL A 360 14.14 -7.07 19.54
CA VAL A 360 14.22 -6.94 21.00
C VAL A 360 12.83 -6.85 21.60
N VAL A 361 11.99 -5.95 21.08
CA VAL A 361 10.61 -5.76 21.55
C VAL A 361 9.80 -7.03 21.39
N HIS A 362 9.81 -7.64 20.20
CA HIS A 362 9.08 -8.90 19.95
C HIS A 362 9.54 -10.02 20.88
N ARG A 363 10.85 -10.15 21.08
CA ARG A 363 11.44 -11.16 21.97
C ARG A 363 11.01 -10.94 23.42
N ALA A 364 11.05 -9.70 23.90
CA ALA A 364 10.65 -9.37 25.26
C ALA A 364 9.16 -9.61 25.50
N LEU A 365 8.28 -9.23 24.55
CA LEU A 365 6.85 -9.50 24.63
C LEU A 365 6.52 -10.99 24.62
N LEU A 366 7.24 -11.80 23.83
CA LEU A 366 7.07 -13.25 23.83
C LEU A 366 7.47 -13.87 25.18
N LEU A 367 8.58 -13.41 25.78
CA LEU A 367 9.02 -13.87 27.11
C LEU A 367 8.03 -13.48 28.21
N ARG A 368 7.56 -12.23 28.20
CA ARG A 368 6.51 -11.75 29.09
C ARG A 368 5.24 -12.63 28.99
N ASN A 369 4.78 -12.91 27.78
CA ASN A 369 3.60 -13.74 27.57
C ASN A 369 3.80 -15.21 27.97
N ALA A 370 5.04 -15.69 28.01
CA ALA A 370 5.41 -17.01 28.52
C ALA A 370 5.51 -17.03 30.07
N GLY A 371 5.41 -15.88 30.75
CA GLY A 371 5.57 -15.75 32.19
C GLY A 371 7.02 -15.50 32.64
N ASP A 372 7.98 -15.43 31.71
CA ASP A 372 9.41 -15.25 31.99
C ASP A 372 9.77 -13.76 32.09
N MET A 373 9.15 -13.05 33.03
CA MET A 373 9.27 -11.58 33.17
C MET A 373 10.72 -11.11 33.35
N GLU A 374 11.52 -11.78 34.16
CA GLU A 374 12.93 -11.40 34.39
C GLU A 374 13.78 -11.51 33.11
N GLN A 375 13.49 -12.49 32.25
CA GLN A 375 14.19 -12.60 30.97
C GLN A 375 13.72 -11.53 29.98
N ALA A 376 12.44 -11.17 29.99
CA ALA A 376 11.93 -10.05 29.19
C ALA A 376 12.66 -8.73 29.57
N ILE A 377 12.80 -8.46 30.88
CA ILE A 377 13.55 -7.32 31.41
C ILE A 377 15.01 -7.37 30.96
N HIS A 378 15.68 -8.51 31.15
CA HIS A 378 17.10 -8.67 30.79
C HIS A 378 17.34 -8.42 29.29
N VAL A 379 16.44 -8.88 28.41
CA VAL A 379 16.56 -8.66 26.95
C VAL A 379 16.52 -7.18 26.60
N VAL A 380 15.61 -6.41 27.19
CA VAL A 380 15.51 -4.97 26.90
C VAL A 380 16.69 -4.22 27.52
N GLN A 381 17.10 -4.54 28.75
CA GLN A 381 18.27 -3.94 29.39
C GLN A 381 19.57 -4.16 28.59
N ALA A 382 19.77 -5.37 28.06
CA ALA A 382 20.93 -5.68 27.23
C ALA A 382 20.93 -4.86 25.93
N ALA A 383 19.75 -4.64 25.33
CA ALA A 383 19.62 -3.82 24.12
C ALA A 383 19.92 -2.33 24.40
N MET A 384 19.51 -1.81 25.56
CA MET A 384 19.79 -0.44 25.97
C MET A 384 21.28 -0.13 26.12
N ALA A 385 22.13 -1.14 26.35
CA ALA A 385 23.58 -0.95 26.38
C ALA A 385 24.16 -0.61 24.99
N HIS A 386 23.42 -0.92 23.91
CA HIS A 386 23.79 -0.61 22.53
C HIS A 386 23.10 0.64 21.99
N ASP A 387 21.84 0.87 22.39
CA ASP A 387 21.04 2.02 21.97
C ASP A 387 20.30 2.58 23.20
N SER A 388 20.95 3.49 23.92
CA SER A 388 20.43 4.08 25.16
C SER A 388 19.35 5.11 24.93
N ASP A 389 19.16 5.57 23.69
CA ASP A 389 18.35 6.75 23.39
C ASP A 389 16.96 6.37 22.87
N ASN A 390 16.70 5.07 22.67
CA ASN A 390 15.41 4.58 22.21
C ASN A 390 14.34 4.64 23.33
N PRO A 391 13.30 5.49 23.20
CA PRO A 391 12.27 5.67 24.23
C PRO A 391 11.42 4.41 24.46
N ASP A 392 11.26 3.55 23.45
CA ASP A 392 10.46 2.33 23.58
C ASP A 392 11.07 1.39 24.63
N TYR A 393 12.40 1.34 24.80
CA TYR A 393 13.04 0.49 25.81
C TYR A 393 12.68 0.89 27.24
N TYR A 394 12.68 2.20 27.52
CA TYR A 394 12.25 2.73 28.82
C TYR A 394 10.77 2.45 29.06
N LEU A 395 9.93 2.61 28.02
CA LEU A 395 8.51 2.34 28.09
C LEU A 395 8.21 0.87 28.40
N TYR A 396 8.85 -0.07 27.69
CA TYR A 396 8.67 -1.50 27.90
C TYR A 396 9.21 -1.96 29.25
N LEU A 397 10.40 -1.50 29.67
CA LEU A 397 10.92 -1.82 31.00
C LEU A 397 10.04 -1.27 32.12
N GLY A 398 9.59 -0.02 32.00
CA GLY A 398 8.66 0.57 32.96
C GLY A 398 7.38 -0.25 33.08
N SER A 399 6.84 -0.71 31.95
CA SER A 399 5.66 -1.59 31.91
C SER A 399 5.92 -2.98 32.53
N PHE A 400 7.09 -3.57 32.28
CA PHE A 400 7.44 -4.89 32.84
C PHE A 400 7.68 -4.83 34.36
N TYR A 401 8.34 -3.78 34.86
CA TYR A 401 8.48 -3.56 36.29
C TYR A 401 7.13 -3.28 36.96
N GLU A 402 6.27 -2.49 36.33
CA GLU A 402 4.90 -2.24 36.80
C GLU A 402 4.10 -3.53 36.96
N GLU A 403 4.10 -4.39 35.94
CA GLU A 403 3.40 -5.69 35.99
C GLU A 403 3.98 -6.63 37.06
N GLY A 404 5.29 -6.52 37.34
CA GLY A 404 5.96 -7.23 38.43
C GLY A 404 5.74 -6.61 39.82
N GLY A 405 4.99 -5.51 39.94
CA GLY A 405 4.78 -4.78 41.21
C GLY A 405 6.00 -3.99 41.70
N ARG A 406 7.03 -3.84 40.85
CA ARG A 406 8.30 -3.14 41.13
C ARG A 406 8.17 -1.65 40.79
N TYR A 407 7.26 -0.95 41.46
CA TYR A 407 6.85 0.41 41.06
C TYR A 407 7.96 1.46 41.16
N ASP A 408 8.88 1.34 42.12
CA ASP A 408 9.97 2.31 42.26
C ASP A 408 10.99 2.17 41.12
N GLU A 409 11.30 0.93 40.71
CA GLU A 409 12.17 0.66 39.55
C GLU A 409 11.49 1.07 38.23
N ALA A 410 10.18 0.85 38.12
CA ALA A 410 9.38 1.33 36.99
C ALA A 410 9.44 2.87 36.88
N GLN A 411 9.29 3.59 37.99
CA GLN A 411 9.38 5.05 38.01
C GLN A 411 10.79 5.53 37.64
N GLU A 412 11.84 4.93 38.22
CA GLU A 412 13.23 5.29 37.92
C GLU A 412 13.54 5.14 36.43
N ILE A 413 13.17 4.01 35.82
CA ILE A 413 13.49 3.78 34.40
C ILE A 413 12.71 4.72 33.48
N LEU A 414 11.44 5.02 33.78
CA LEU A 414 10.63 5.95 32.98
C LEU A 414 11.17 7.38 33.07
N LEU A 415 11.59 7.82 34.25
CA LEU A 415 12.22 9.13 34.45
C LEU A 415 13.54 9.24 33.69
N ARG A 416 14.32 8.16 33.59
CA ARG A 416 15.52 8.13 32.74
C ARG A 416 15.20 8.30 31.26
N GLY A 417 14.12 7.68 30.78
CA GLY A 417 13.64 7.89 29.41
C GLY A 417 13.21 9.34 29.16
N LEU A 418 12.50 9.94 30.11
CA LEU A 418 12.09 11.35 30.06
C LEU A 418 13.26 12.34 30.15
N ALA A 419 14.39 11.94 30.72
CA ALA A 419 15.61 12.76 30.69
C ALA A 419 16.22 12.86 29.28
N ILE A 420 15.88 11.93 28.37
CA ILE A 420 16.28 11.94 26.95
C ILE A 420 15.26 12.69 26.12
N ASP A 421 13.97 12.38 26.31
CA ASP A 421 12.85 13.02 25.63
C ASP A 421 11.75 13.39 26.64
N ASP A 422 11.82 14.63 27.16
CA ASP A 422 10.87 15.17 28.13
C ASP A 422 9.48 15.45 27.52
N ALA A 423 9.37 15.48 26.19
CA ALA A 423 8.10 15.69 25.50
C ALA A 423 7.39 14.37 25.16
N ASN A 424 7.95 13.22 25.55
CA ASN A 424 7.39 11.92 25.22
C ASN A 424 6.10 11.63 26.01
N GLU A 425 4.95 11.74 25.36
CA GLU A 425 3.64 11.57 25.98
C GLU A 425 3.41 10.14 26.47
N ARG A 426 3.95 9.14 25.75
CA ARG A 426 3.79 7.72 26.12
C ARG A 426 4.53 7.41 27.42
N LEU A 427 5.72 7.98 27.61
CA LEU A 427 6.48 7.82 28.84
C LEU A 427 5.82 8.55 30.02
N HIS A 428 5.34 9.79 29.84
CA HIS A 428 4.58 10.50 30.87
C HIS A 428 3.31 9.75 31.27
N PHE A 429 2.57 9.23 30.29
CA PHE A 429 1.37 8.45 30.55
C PHE A 429 1.69 7.19 31.37
N ARG A 430 2.68 6.41 30.94
CA ARG A 430 3.09 5.19 31.68
C ARG A 430 3.60 5.54 33.08
N LEU A 431 4.36 6.62 33.24
CA LEU A 431 4.84 7.09 34.54
C LEU A 431 3.68 7.43 35.48
N GLY A 432 2.65 8.13 34.97
CA GLY A 432 1.46 8.44 35.74
C GLY A 432 0.72 7.19 36.20
N VAL A 433 0.58 6.17 35.34
CA VAL A 433 -0.01 4.87 35.72
C VAL A 433 0.80 4.18 36.82
N VAL A 434 2.13 4.17 36.70
CA VAL A 434 3.03 3.59 37.71
C VAL A 434 2.88 4.31 39.05
N GLN A 435 2.89 5.65 39.04
CA GLN A 435 2.75 6.47 40.24
C GLN A 435 1.38 6.27 40.91
N ASP A 436 0.31 6.14 40.13
CA ASP A 436 -1.03 5.86 40.65
C ASP A 436 -1.09 4.51 41.37
N LYS A 437 -0.58 3.45 40.73
CA LYS A 437 -0.49 2.11 41.34
C LYS A 437 0.40 2.06 42.58
N ALA A 438 1.41 2.93 42.64
CA ALA A 438 2.26 3.10 43.82
C ALA A 438 1.62 3.96 44.94
N GLY A 439 0.39 4.46 44.75
CA GLY A 439 -0.32 5.32 45.70
C GLY A 439 0.15 6.78 45.69
N ARG A 440 1.02 7.18 44.75
CA ARG A 440 1.58 8.54 44.61
C ARG A 440 0.67 9.42 43.72
N LYS A 441 -0.59 9.58 44.12
CA LYS A 441 -1.64 10.26 43.33
C LYS A 441 -1.25 11.66 42.84
N GLN A 442 -0.58 12.47 43.66
CA GLN A 442 -0.19 13.83 43.28
C GLN A 442 0.86 13.86 42.16
N GLU A 443 1.80 12.92 42.17
CA GLU A 443 2.79 12.79 41.10
C GLU A 443 2.12 12.30 39.81
N ALA A 444 1.21 11.34 39.91
CA ALA A 444 0.46 10.85 38.75
C ALA A 444 -0.35 11.95 38.05
N ILE A 445 -0.99 12.85 38.82
CA ILE A 445 -1.67 14.04 38.30
C ILE A 445 -0.69 14.93 37.51
N GLN A 446 0.53 15.14 38.00
CA GLN A 446 1.53 15.96 37.29
C GLN A 446 1.96 15.30 35.98
N SER A 447 2.24 14.00 36.00
CA SER A 447 2.58 13.23 34.80
C SER A 447 1.47 13.30 33.75
N MET A 448 0.21 13.16 34.16
CA MET A 448 -0.94 13.22 33.25
C MET A 448 -1.22 14.62 32.72
N ARG A 449 -0.95 15.67 33.52
CA ARG A 449 -0.95 17.04 33.00
C ARG A 449 0.10 17.24 31.92
N ARG A 450 1.29 16.65 32.09
CA ARG A 450 2.36 16.72 31.09
C ARG A 450 1.97 16.01 29.79
N VAL A 451 1.23 14.89 29.85
CA VAL A 451 0.60 14.27 28.66
C VAL A 451 -0.29 15.29 27.94
N LEU A 452 -1.19 15.97 28.66
CA LEU A 452 -2.11 16.96 28.06
C LEU A 452 -1.44 18.25 27.57
N GLU A 453 -0.23 18.56 28.01
CA GLU A 453 0.57 19.66 27.43
C GLU A 453 1.08 19.32 26.03
N VAL A 454 1.36 18.04 25.76
CA VAL A 454 1.83 17.54 24.47
C VAL A 454 0.66 17.15 23.55
N VAL A 455 -0.31 16.42 24.10
CA VAL A 455 -1.52 15.95 23.41
C VAL A 455 -2.76 16.44 24.18
N PRO A 456 -3.27 17.64 23.89
CA PRO A 456 -4.35 18.27 24.68
C PRO A 456 -5.64 17.48 24.76
N ASP A 457 -5.93 16.65 23.74
CA ASP A 457 -7.15 15.88 23.59
C ASP A 457 -6.93 14.37 23.83
N ASP A 458 -5.85 13.99 24.52
CA ASP A 458 -5.61 12.60 24.91
C ASP A 458 -6.75 12.10 25.82
N VAL A 459 -7.51 11.12 25.33
CA VAL A 459 -8.79 10.72 25.94
C VAL A 459 -8.56 10.07 27.29
N GLU A 460 -7.54 9.22 27.37
CA GLU A 460 -7.19 8.44 28.54
C GLU A 460 -6.66 9.35 29.66
N ALA A 461 -5.78 10.32 29.34
CA ALA A 461 -5.27 11.29 30.33
C ALA A 461 -6.34 12.27 30.81
N LEU A 462 -7.24 12.74 29.91
CA LEU A 462 -8.40 13.56 30.29
C LEU A 462 -9.30 12.80 31.26
N ASN A 463 -9.62 11.54 30.96
CA ASN A 463 -10.45 10.71 31.82
C ASN A 463 -9.77 10.44 33.17
N TYR A 464 -8.48 10.08 33.17
CA TYR A 464 -7.73 9.81 34.39
C TYR A 464 -7.72 11.02 35.34
N LEU A 465 -7.40 12.22 34.83
CA LEU A 465 -7.37 13.44 35.64
C LEU A 465 -8.76 13.78 36.19
N GLY A 466 -9.78 13.74 35.33
CA GLY A 466 -11.14 14.04 35.75
C GLY A 466 -11.66 13.07 36.80
N TYR A 467 -11.46 11.76 36.60
CA TYR A 467 -11.82 10.75 37.58
C TYR A 467 -11.05 10.93 38.91
N THR A 468 -9.74 11.16 38.84
CA THR A 468 -8.91 11.35 40.04
C THR A 468 -9.33 12.57 40.85
N PHE A 469 -9.64 13.69 40.20
CA PHE A 469 -10.18 14.88 40.87
C PHE A 469 -11.54 14.60 41.53
N ALA A 470 -12.42 13.88 40.83
CA ALA A 470 -13.70 13.46 41.39
C ALA A 470 -13.52 12.57 42.62
N ASP A 471 -12.68 11.54 42.52
CA ASP A 471 -12.41 10.60 43.60
C ASP A 471 -11.89 11.31 44.86
N MET A 472 -10.94 12.24 44.67
CA MET A 472 -10.39 13.08 45.73
C MET A 472 -11.36 14.17 46.24
N GLY A 473 -12.47 14.42 45.55
CA GLY A 473 -13.45 15.43 45.93
C GLY A 473 -12.98 16.87 45.71
N ILE A 474 -12.02 17.08 44.80
CA ILE A 474 -11.42 18.39 44.50
C ILE A 474 -11.69 18.77 43.05
N HIS A 475 -11.62 20.07 42.72
CA HIS A 475 -11.71 20.58 41.34
C HIS A 475 -12.87 20.00 40.51
N LEU A 476 -14.04 19.76 41.12
CA LEU A 476 -15.13 18.99 40.50
C LEU A 476 -15.68 19.60 39.19
N ASP A 477 -15.60 20.93 39.03
CA ASP A 477 -15.99 21.59 37.77
C ASP A 477 -14.97 21.36 36.65
N GLU A 478 -13.67 21.37 36.98
CA GLU A 478 -12.60 21.01 36.06
C GLU A 478 -12.71 19.54 35.68
N ALA A 479 -12.96 18.66 36.67
CA ALA A 479 -13.18 17.23 36.45
C ALA A 479 -14.32 16.97 35.45
N GLU A 480 -15.47 17.63 35.62
CA GLU A 480 -16.58 17.53 34.68
C GLU A 480 -16.17 17.97 33.27
N SER A 481 -15.44 19.08 33.16
CA SER A 481 -14.97 19.60 31.86
C SER A 481 -14.01 18.64 31.16
N LEU A 482 -13.06 18.05 31.89
CA LEU A 482 -12.07 17.11 31.34
C LEU A 482 -12.76 15.85 30.81
N ILE A 483 -13.67 15.26 31.60
CA ILE A 483 -14.37 14.03 31.21
C ILE A 483 -15.33 14.29 30.03
N LYS A 484 -16.01 15.45 30.00
CA LYS A 484 -16.84 15.82 28.85
C LYS A 484 -16.04 15.91 27.56
N ARG A 485 -14.83 16.49 27.60
CA ARG A 485 -13.92 16.52 26.45
C ARG A 485 -13.48 15.12 26.01
N ALA A 486 -13.25 14.20 26.96
CA ALA A 486 -12.96 12.80 26.65
C ALA A 486 -14.17 12.13 25.93
N LEU A 487 -15.39 12.38 26.41
CA LEU A 487 -16.62 11.87 25.80
C LEU A 487 -16.95 12.49 24.43
N GLU A 488 -16.50 13.70 24.14
CA GLU A 488 -16.63 14.27 22.79
C GLU A 488 -15.90 13.42 21.74
N LYS A 489 -14.80 12.76 22.13
CA LYS A 489 -14.05 11.84 21.26
C LYS A 489 -14.60 10.41 21.29
N LYS A 490 -15.01 9.93 22.47
CA LYS A 490 -15.58 8.59 22.68
C LYS A 490 -16.94 8.66 23.40
N PRO A 491 -18.04 9.00 22.70
CA PRO A 491 -19.34 9.32 23.32
C PRO A 491 -20.08 8.13 23.96
N ASP A 492 -19.69 6.90 23.59
CA ASP A 492 -20.29 5.65 24.06
C ASP A 492 -19.27 4.74 24.76
N ASP A 493 -18.20 5.32 25.32
CA ASP A 493 -17.29 4.60 26.20
C ASP A 493 -17.87 4.53 27.62
N GLY A 494 -18.27 3.32 28.03
CA GLY A 494 -18.93 3.09 29.32
C GLY A 494 -18.08 3.48 30.54
N TYR A 495 -16.75 3.35 30.46
CA TYR A 495 -15.85 3.67 31.57
C TYR A 495 -15.70 5.19 31.77
N ILE A 496 -15.68 5.94 30.67
CA ILE A 496 -15.64 7.42 30.72
C ILE A 496 -17.00 7.96 31.18
N ILE A 497 -18.11 7.32 30.76
CA ILE A 497 -19.46 7.68 31.23
C ILE A 497 -19.59 7.43 32.74
N ASP A 498 -19.09 6.30 33.25
CA ASP A 498 -19.01 6.03 34.70
C ASP A 498 -18.22 7.12 35.44
N SER A 499 -17.06 7.49 34.90
CA SER A 499 -16.23 8.56 35.47
C SER A 499 -16.99 9.90 35.56
N LEU A 500 -17.79 10.24 34.53
CA LEU A 500 -18.66 11.43 34.55
C LEU A 500 -19.76 11.31 35.61
N ALA A 501 -20.36 10.12 35.74
CA ALA A 501 -21.35 9.86 36.78
C ALA A 501 -20.75 10.03 38.18
N TRP A 502 -19.50 9.59 38.39
CA TRP A 502 -18.78 9.75 39.64
C TRP A 502 -18.53 11.23 39.99
N VAL A 503 -18.23 12.08 39.00
CA VAL A 503 -18.19 13.54 39.19
C VAL A 503 -19.52 14.06 39.72
N TYR A 504 -20.65 13.69 39.09
CA TYR A 504 -21.97 14.13 39.55
C TYR A 504 -22.33 13.58 40.93
N TYR A 505 -21.91 12.36 41.26
CA TYR A 505 -22.07 11.78 42.59
C TYR A 505 -21.34 12.63 43.64
N LYS A 506 -20.08 12.99 43.38
CA LYS A 506 -19.25 13.81 44.28
C LYS A 506 -19.76 15.26 44.40
N LYS A 507 -20.43 15.79 43.37
CA LYS A 507 -21.17 17.06 43.42
C LYS A 507 -22.50 16.99 44.18
N GLY A 508 -22.95 15.79 44.59
CA GLY A 508 -24.26 15.59 45.23
C GLY A 508 -25.44 15.54 44.25
N ALA A 509 -25.18 15.57 42.94
CA ALA A 509 -26.20 15.52 41.89
C ALA A 509 -26.63 14.07 41.59
N TYR A 510 -27.10 13.34 42.63
CA TYR A 510 -27.32 11.89 42.58
C TYR A 510 -28.29 11.43 41.49
N ARG A 511 -29.35 12.20 41.20
CA ARG A 511 -30.29 11.86 40.10
C ARG A 511 -29.65 11.94 38.72
N GLN A 512 -28.67 12.82 38.55
CA GLN A 512 -27.92 12.93 37.30
C GLN A 512 -26.86 11.84 37.20
N ALA A 513 -26.15 11.57 38.30
CA ALA A 513 -25.23 10.44 38.40
C ALA A 513 -25.93 9.12 38.04
N LEU A 514 -27.13 8.88 38.58
CA LEU A 514 -27.92 7.69 38.30
C LEU A 514 -28.18 7.48 36.80
N ARG A 515 -28.63 8.53 36.08
CA ARG A 515 -28.89 8.41 34.63
C ARG A 515 -27.64 8.04 33.84
N TRP A 516 -26.50 8.61 34.20
CA TRP A 516 -25.24 8.31 33.54
C TRP A 516 -24.74 6.90 33.88
N LEU A 517 -24.86 6.46 35.14
CA LEU A 517 -24.53 5.09 35.53
C LEU A 517 -25.44 4.04 34.89
N GLU A 518 -26.74 4.31 34.76
CA GLU A 518 -27.65 3.44 34.00
C GLU A 518 -27.21 3.33 32.54
N LYS A 519 -26.73 4.42 31.92
CA LYS A 519 -26.12 4.38 30.58
C LYS A 519 -24.81 3.56 30.60
N ALA A 520 -23.92 3.79 31.56
CA ALA A 520 -22.65 3.05 31.67
C ALA A 520 -22.87 1.55 31.80
N VAL A 521 -23.77 1.11 32.69
CA VAL A 521 -24.15 -0.30 32.87
C VAL A 521 -24.80 -0.88 31.60
N SER A 522 -25.57 -0.10 30.84
CA SER A 522 -26.12 -0.58 29.56
C SER A 522 -25.05 -0.90 28.51
N LEU A 523 -23.90 -0.24 28.59
CA LEU A 523 -22.76 -0.44 27.70
C LEU A 523 -21.78 -1.49 28.23
N VAL A 524 -21.62 -1.57 29.56
CA VAL A 524 -20.70 -2.47 30.26
C VAL A 524 -21.44 -3.11 31.46
N PRO A 525 -22.30 -4.12 31.23
CA PRO A 525 -23.25 -4.60 32.23
C PRO A 525 -22.66 -5.36 33.42
N ASP A 526 -21.49 -5.99 33.23
CA ASP A 526 -20.86 -6.87 34.21
C ASP A 526 -19.52 -6.32 34.71
N ASP A 527 -19.33 -4.99 34.69
CA ASP A 527 -18.18 -4.39 35.33
C ASP A 527 -18.43 -4.19 36.84
N PRO A 528 -17.61 -4.80 37.72
CA PRO A 528 -17.85 -4.76 39.16
C PRO A 528 -17.72 -3.34 39.74
N VAL A 529 -16.88 -2.47 39.19
CA VAL A 529 -16.66 -1.11 39.69
C VAL A 529 -17.85 -0.23 39.35
N ILE A 530 -18.33 -0.28 38.09
CA ILE A 530 -19.50 0.48 37.64
C ILE A 530 -20.77 0.05 38.41
N LEU A 531 -20.93 -1.25 38.65
CA LEU A 531 -22.04 -1.77 39.48
C LEU A 531 -21.96 -1.28 40.92
N GLU A 532 -20.76 -1.18 41.48
CA GLU A 532 -20.55 -0.62 42.82
C GLU A 532 -20.90 0.87 42.87
N HIS A 533 -20.42 1.68 41.91
CA HIS A 533 -20.79 3.10 41.81
C HIS A 533 -22.30 3.30 41.65
N LEU A 534 -22.98 2.44 40.88
CA LEU A 534 -24.44 2.46 40.77
C LEU A 534 -25.11 2.17 42.12
N GLY A 535 -24.62 1.19 42.85
CA GLY A 535 -25.08 0.90 44.22
C GLY A 535 -24.91 2.11 45.15
N ASP A 536 -23.75 2.78 45.12
CA ASP A 536 -23.44 3.96 45.93
C ASP A 536 -24.43 5.12 45.64
N VAL A 537 -24.73 5.35 44.37
CA VAL A 537 -25.72 6.38 43.96
C VAL A 537 -27.13 6.00 44.40
N LEU A 538 -27.53 4.74 44.22
CA LEU A 538 -28.86 4.25 44.62
C LEU A 538 -29.06 4.36 46.12
N GLU A 539 -28.03 4.07 46.92
CA GLU A 539 -28.06 4.23 48.37
C GLU A 539 -28.28 5.70 48.77
N LYS A 540 -27.57 6.66 48.14
CA LYS A 540 -27.80 8.10 48.39
C LYS A 540 -29.19 8.59 47.99
N LEU A 541 -29.86 7.88 47.09
CA LEU A 541 -31.24 8.13 46.67
C LEU A 541 -32.28 7.36 47.50
N ASP A 542 -31.85 6.69 48.56
CA ASP A 542 -32.68 5.85 49.44
C ASP A 542 -33.34 4.63 48.74
N ARG A 543 -32.83 4.25 47.57
CA ARG A 543 -33.27 3.06 46.80
C ARG A 543 -32.54 1.80 47.28
N ARG A 544 -32.65 1.53 48.58
CA ARG A 544 -31.81 0.55 49.31
C ARG A 544 -31.88 -0.89 48.78
N LYS A 545 -33.05 -1.35 48.34
CA LYS A 545 -33.21 -2.70 47.77
C LYS A 545 -32.44 -2.87 46.47
N GLU A 546 -32.53 -1.88 45.59
CA GLU A 546 -31.83 -1.89 44.31
C GLU A 546 -30.33 -1.71 44.51
N ALA A 547 -29.90 -0.87 45.45
CA ALA A 547 -28.49 -0.75 45.83
C ALA A 547 -27.91 -2.10 46.29
N LEU A 548 -28.66 -2.84 47.13
CA LEU A 548 -28.26 -4.17 47.60
C LEU A 548 -28.08 -5.16 46.44
N GLU A 549 -29.02 -5.19 45.49
CA GLU A 549 -28.92 -6.04 44.30
C GLU A 549 -27.66 -5.74 43.49
N ARG A 550 -27.32 -4.46 43.29
CA ARG A 550 -26.13 -4.06 42.53
C ARG A 550 -24.84 -4.39 43.26
N TYR A 551 -24.78 -4.16 44.58
CA TYR A 551 -23.62 -4.56 45.37
C TYR A 551 -23.41 -6.08 45.38
N GLN A 552 -24.48 -6.87 45.50
CA GLN A 552 -24.38 -8.33 45.43
C GLN A 552 -23.87 -8.79 44.07
N HIS A 553 -24.39 -8.21 42.98
CA HIS A 553 -23.92 -8.54 41.64
C HIS A 553 -22.44 -8.18 41.44
N SER A 554 -22.02 -7.00 41.89
CA SER A 554 -20.59 -6.61 41.89
C SER A 554 -19.73 -7.58 42.70
N LEU A 555 -20.19 -8.02 43.87
CA LEU A 555 -19.47 -8.95 44.75
C LEU A 555 -19.30 -10.34 44.13
N ASP A 556 -20.30 -10.80 43.36
CA ASP A 556 -20.23 -12.07 42.64
C ASP A 556 -19.18 -12.05 41.52
N LEU A 557 -18.89 -10.87 40.97
CA LEU A 557 -17.92 -10.66 39.88
C LEU A 557 -16.49 -10.36 40.39
N LYS A 558 -16.32 -9.88 41.63
CA LYS A 558 -15.00 -9.55 42.21
C LYS A 558 -14.21 -10.79 42.66
N SER A 559 -12.95 -10.87 42.22
CA SER A 559 -11.96 -11.86 42.67
C SER A 559 -11.08 -11.36 43.82
N ASP A 560 -10.97 -10.05 44.01
CA ASP A 560 -10.13 -9.35 44.99
C ASP A 560 -10.86 -8.16 45.66
N ASP A 561 -10.28 -7.63 46.75
CA ASP A 561 -10.78 -6.52 47.58
C ASP A 561 -12.30 -6.49 47.87
N ARG A 562 -12.82 -7.61 48.39
CA ARG A 562 -14.25 -7.82 48.68
C ARG A 562 -14.74 -7.18 49.98
N ARG A 563 -13.82 -6.85 50.90
CA ARG A 563 -14.15 -6.50 52.29
C ARG A 563 -15.03 -5.26 52.39
N GLN A 564 -14.69 -4.19 51.66
CA GLN A 564 -15.45 -2.93 51.71
C GLN A 564 -16.88 -3.12 51.20
N LEU A 565 -17.05 -3.89 50.12
CA LEU A 565 -18.35 -4.17 49.53
C LEU A 565 -19.21 -5.06 50.44
N GLU A 566 -18.62 -6.06 51.09
CA GLU A 566 -19.30 -6.87 52.12
C GLU A 566 -19.77 -6.03 53.31
N GLU A 567 -19.00 -5.02 53.72
CA GLU A 567 -19.40 -4.06 54.75
C GLU A 567 -20.59 -3.19 54.30
N LYS A 568 -20.57 -2.67 53.05
CA LYS A 568 -21.70 -1.94 52.46
C LYS A 568 -22.98 -2.80 52.46
N ILE A 569 -22.89 -4.05 52.00
CA ILE A 569 -24.01 -5.01 51.98
C ILE A 569 -24.56 -5.26 53.39
N ARG A 570 -23.69 -5.51 54.37
CA ARG A 570 -24.10 -5.72 55.78
C ARG A 570 -24.80 -4.48 56.33
N ALA A 571 -24.28 -3.28 56.07
CA ALA A 571 -24.87 -2.03 56.54
C ALA A 571 -26.27 -1.80 55.97
N ILE A 572 -26.49 -2.07 54.67
CA ILE A 572 -27.82 -1.96 54.06
C ILE A 572 -28.80 -2.99 54.64
N ASN A 573 -28.37 -4.25 54.80
CA ASN A 573 -29.23 -5.29 55.36
C ASN A 573 -29.71 -4.96 56.79
N LEU A 574 -28.84 -4.39 57.62
CA LEU A 574 -29.21 -3.92 58.97
C LEU A 574 -30.27 -2.81 58.93
N ARG A 575 -30.14 -1.86 58.00
CA ARG A 575 -31.12 -0.76 57.81
C ARG A 575 -32.44 -1.25 57.23
N LEU A 576 -32.45 -2.30 56.41
CA LEU A 576 -33.67 -2.91 55.87
C LEU A 576 -34.40 -3.81 56.89
N SER A 577 -33.67 -4.33 57.89
CA SER A 577 -34.21 -5.20 58.94
C SER A 577 -34.64 -4.43 60.21
N SER A 578 -34.37 -3.13 60.27
CA SER A 578 -34.80 -2.25 61.36
C SER A 578 -36.25 -1.80 61.09
N PRO A 579 -37.20 -2.03 62.03
CA PRO A 579 -38.64 -1.84 61.82
C PRO A 579 -39.09 -0.39 61.62
#